data_AF-A0A7S1AMG8-F1
#
_entry.id   AF-A0A7S1AMG8-F1
#
_cell.length_a   1.000
_cell.length_b   1.000
_cell.length_c   1.000
_cell.angle_alpha   90.00
_cell.angle_beta   90.00
_cell.angle_gamma   90.00
#
_symmetry.space_group_name_H-M   'P 1'
#
loop_
_entity.id
_entity.type
_entity.pdbx_description
1 polymer ?
#
loop_
_entity_poly.entity_id
_entity_poly.type
_entity_poly.pdbx_seq_one_letter_code
_entity_poly.pdbx_strand_id
1 'polypeptide(L)'
;WCRSATGIVFASSDSLEPRTSRALQQRITHASDTEDLLSLLRGDACLDEGHAVSCLSKLAKLGYREQSVEITKLVDLLRGRLESHELPPKNLARMTAAVASMSLSMPGLVDSLASEAKK
;
A
#
# COMPACT_ATOMS: atom_id res chain seq x y z
N TRP A 1 37.98 18.03 40.41
CA TRP A 1 37.59 17.17 39.28
C TRP A 1 36.17 16.70 39.48
N CYS A 2 35.19 17.27 38.77
CA CYS A 2 33.86 16.70 38.60
C CYS A 2 33.49 16.90 37.13
N ARG A 3 33.59 15.84 36.32
CA ARG A 3 33.05 15.82 34.96
C ARG A 3 31.67 15.20 35.03
N SER A 4 30.65 16.04 34.90
CA SER A 4 29.28 15.59 34.69
C SER A 4 29.15 15.01 33.29
N ALA A 5 28.72 13.77 33.22
CA ALA A 5 28.23 13.13 32.02
C ALA A 5 26.87 13.74 31.66
N THR A 6 26.83 14.59 30.64
CA THR A 6 25.56 15.03 30.03
C THR A 6 25.33 14.18 28.80
N GLY A 7 24.58 13.10 29.01
CA GLY A 7 24.00 12.33 27.92
C GLY A 7 22.89 13.11 27.22
N ILE A 8 22.93 13.05 25.90
CA ILE A 8 21.79 12.88 24.97
C ILE A 8 20.63 13.86 25.14
N VAL A 9 20.44 14.75 24.16
CA VAL A 9 19.23 14.72 23.34
C VAL A 9 19.59 15.14 21.92
N PHE A 10 19.70 14.16 21.02
CA PHE A 10 19.65 14.40 19.59
C PHE A 10 18.19 14.80 19.30
N ALA A 11 17.92 16.11 19.30
CA ALA A 11 16.66 16.64 18.77
C ALA A 11 16.74 16.48 17.25
N SER A 12 16.38 15.29 16.76
CA SER A 12 16.14 15.07 15.34
C SER A 12 14.95 15.93 14.95
N SER A 13 15.25 16.87 14.07
CA SER A 13 14.36 17.79 13.40
C SER A 13 13.03 17.16 13.01
N ASP A 14 11.96 17.84 13.38
CA ASP A 14 10.86 18.22 12.50
C ASP A 14 10.85 17.51 11.13
N SER A 15 10.20 16.35 11.11
CA SER A 15 9.68 15.73 9.88
C SER A 15 8.17 15.70 10.06
N LEU A 16 7.52 16.83 9.81
CA LEU A 16 6.13 16.78 9.35
C LEU A 16 6.13 15.87 8.11
N GLU A 17 5.15 14.95 8.02
CA GLU A 17 5.09 13.80 7.09
C GLU A 17 5.98 12.63 7.56
N PRO A 18 5.47 11.65 8.37
CA PRO A 18 4.59 10.58 7.86
C PRO A 18 3.63 10.00 8.92
N ARG A 19 3.06 10.84 9.81
CA ARG A 19 2.16 10.33 10.87
C ARG A 19 0.84 9.79 10.30
N THR A 20 0.36 10.37 9.21
CA THR A 20 -0.84 9.94 8.47
C THR A 20 -0.60 8.60 7.79
N SER A 21 0.51 8.43 7.06
CA SER A 21 0.87 7.19 6.37
C SER A 21 1.01 6.00 7.35
N ARG A 22 1.69 6.20 8.50
CA ARG A 22 1.87 5.09 9.46
C ARG A 22 0.58 4.70 10.16
N ALA A 23 -0.27 5.66 10.53
CA ALA A 23 -1.57 5.39 11.14
C ALA A 23 -2.51 4.66 10.15
N LEU A 24 -2.53 5.09 8.89
CA LEU A 24 -3.32 4.47 7.84
C LEU A 24 -2.84 3.05 7.55
N GLN A 25 -1.52 2.84 7.48
CA GLN A 25 -0.94 1.51 7.32
C GLN A 25 -1.24 0.58 8.50
N GLN A 26 -1.31 1.10 9.73
CA GLN A 26 -1.76 0.32 10.88
C GLN A 26 -3.24 -0.04 10.79
N ARG A 27 -4.11 0.88 10.39
CA ARG A 27 -5.55 0.59 10.17
C ARG A 27 -5.72 -0.53 9.12
N ILE A 28 -5.01 -0.45 7.99
CA ILE A 28 -5.00 -1.52 6.97
C ILE A 28 -4.53 -2.86 7.54
N THR A 29 -3.51 -2.84 8.39
CA THR A 29 -2.94 -4.05 9.00
C THR A 29 -3.91 -4.67 10.01
N HIS A 30 -4.58 -3.83 10.79
CA HIS A 30 -5.53 -4.22 11.84
C HIS A 30 -6.95 -4.48 11.33
N ALA A 31 -7.26 -4.13 10.09
CA ALA A 31 -8.54 -4.43 9.49
C ALA A 31 -8.79 -5.95 9.53
N SER A 32 -9.89 -6.31 10.19
CA SER A 32 -10.32 -7.70 10.40
C SER A 32 -11.03 -8.26 9.17
N ASP A 33 -11.72 -7.39 8.44
CA ASP A 33 -12.65 -7.76 7.38
C ASP A 33 -12.47 -6.86 6.15
N THR A 34 -12.99 -7.33 5.02
CA THR A 34 -12.88 -6.63 3.74
C THR A 34 -13.70 -5.35 3.69
N GLU A 35 -14.86 -5.33 4.34
CA GLU A 35 -15.71 -4.13 4.49
C GLU A 35 -15.01 -3.00 5.26
N ASP A 36 -14.19 -3.36 6.27
CA ASP A 36 -13.41 -2.39 7.04
C ASP A 36 -12.33 -1.74 6.15
N LEU A 37 -11.62 -2.55 5.34
CA LEU A 37 -10.68 -2.06 4.33
C LEU A 37 -11.33 -1.17 3.27
N LEU A 38 -12.49 -1.57 2.74
CA LEU A 38 -13.21 -0.77 1.75
C LEU A 38 -13.73 0.54 2.34
N SER A 39 -14.18 0.53 3.59
CA SER A 39 -14.58 1.74 4.31
C SER A 39 -13.42 2.71 4.52
N LEU A 40 -12.22 2.19 4.81
CA LEU A 40 -10.99 2.99 4.84
C LEU A 40 -10.73 3.65 3.49
N LEU A 41 -10.85 2.90 2.39
CA LEU A 41 -10.63 3.41 1.03
C LEU A 41 -11.67 4.46 0.61
N ARG A 42 -12.91 4.38 1.11
CA ARG A 42 -13.94 5.40 0.88
C ARG A 42 -13.69 6.68 1.67
N GLY A 43 -13.16 6.55 2.88
CA GLY A 43 -12.97 7.67 3.81
C GLY A 43 -11.66 8.43 3.63
N ASP A 44 -10.61 7.76 3.15
CA ASP A 44 -9.28 8.34 3.04
C ASP A 44 -8.96 8.80 1.61
N ALA A 45 -8.76 10.11 1.45
CA ALA A 45 -8.44 10.74 0.16
C ALA A 45 -6.96 10.64 -0.26
N CYS A 46 -6.06 10.27 0.67
CA CYS A 46 -4.61 10.18 0.42
C CYS A 46 -4.11 8.73 0.57
N LEU A 47 -4.32 7.92 -0.47
CA LEU A 47 -3.77 6.58 -0.56
C LEU A 47 -2.48 6.60 -1.40
N ASP A 48 -1.34 6.59 -0.73
CA ASP A 48 -0.07 6.31 -1.40
C ASP A 48 -0.02 4.89 -1.96
N GLU A 49 0.86 4.65 -2.93
CA GLU A 49 1.11 3.33 -3.53
C GLU A 49 1.40 2.23 -2.49
N GLY A 50 2.13 2.56 -1.42
CA GLY A 50 2.48 1.61 -0.35
C GLY A 50 1.25 1.17 0.44
N HIS A 51 0.30 2.09 0.65
CA HIS A 51 -0.99 1.79 1.27
C HIS A 51 -1.86 1.00 0.31
N ALA A 52 -1.89 1.38 -0.95
CA ALA A 52 -2.65 0.71 -1.99
C ALA A 52 -2.25 -0.77 -2.15
N VAL A 53 -0.95 -1.04 -2.24
CA VAL A 53 -0.41 -2.42 -2.29
C VAL A 53 -0.69 -3.18 -1.00
N SER A 54 -0.55 -2.54 0.17
CA SER A 54 -0.87 -3.20 1.45
C SER A 54 -2.36 -3.55 1.56
N CYS A 55 -3.26 -2.65 1.15
CA CYS A 55 -4.70 -2.93 1.07
C CYS A 55 -4.94 -4.13 0.16
N LEU A 56 -4.42 -4.10 -1.06
CA LEU A 56 -4.62 -5.17 -2.03
C LEU A 56 -4.13 -6.52 -1.48
N SER A 57 -2.95 -6.54 -0.88
CA SER A 57 -2.37 -7.75 -0.30
C SER A 57 -3.17 -8.27 0.90
N LYS A 58 -3.74 -7.37 1.71
CA LYS A 58 -4.61 -7.74 2.84
C LYS A 58 -5.94 -8.29 2.34
N LEU A 59 -6.55 -7.66 1.34
CA LEU A 59 -7.77 -8.14 0.68
C LEU A 59 -7.58 -9.53 0.06
N ALA A 60 -6.44 -9.75 -0.59
CA ALA A 60 -6.05 -11.07 -1.08
C ALA A 60 -5.97 -12.12 0.03
N LYS A 61 -5.39 -11.78 1.19
CA LYS A 61 -5.30 -12.67 2.36
C LYS A 61 -6.66 -12.95 3.00
N LEU A 62 -7.55 -11.96 2.99
CA LEU A 62 -8.93 -12.12 3.48
C LEU A 62 -9.81 -12.90 2.49
N GLY A 63 -9.29 -13.27 1.32
CA GLY A 63 -10.03 -14.04 0.31
C GLY A 63 -11.07 -13.21 -0.43
N TYR A 64 -10.87 -11.89 -0.51
CA TYR A 64 -11.76 -11.01 -1.24
C TYR A 64 -11.69 -11.31 -2.75
N ARG A 65 -12.85 -11.62 -3.35
CA ARG A 65 -12.97 -12.05 -4.76
C ARG A 65 -13.88 -11.18 -5.61
N GLU A 66 -14.58 -10.23 -5.00
CA GLU A 66 -15.49 -9.34 -5.72
C GLU A 66 -14.75 -8.15 -6.32
N GLN A 67 -15.27 -7.63 -7.44
CA GLN A 67 -14.84 -6.33 -7.94
C GLN A 67 -15.69 -5.25 -7.27
N SER A 68 -15.04 -4.39 -6.50
CA SER A 68 -15.64 -3.16 -5.98
C SER A 68 -15.01 -1.94 -6.61
N VAL A 69 -15.76 -0.84 -6.66
CA VAL A 69 -15.31 0.44 -7.23
C VAL A 69 -14.03 0.92 -6.55
N GLU A 70 -13.89 0.69 -5.25
CA GLU A 70 -12.72 1.05 -4.43
C GLU A 70 -11.48 0.23 -4.82
N ILE A 71 -11.65 -1.06 -5.09
CA ILE A 71 -10.57 -1.93 -5.59
C ILE A 71 -10.14 -1.47 -6.97
N THR A 72 -11.10 -1.19 -7.85
CA THR A 72 -10.80 -0.70 -9.19
C THR A 72 -10.02 0.60 -9.13
N LYS A 73 -10.39 1.55 -8.25
CA LYS A 73 -9.63 2.80 -8.03
C LYS A 73 -8.21 2.55 -7.50
N LEU A 74 -8.06 1.65 -6.53
CA LEU A 74 -6.74 1.25 -6.02
C LEU A 74 -5.85 0.69 -7.13
N VAL A 75 -6.43 -0.21 -7.92
CA VAL A 75 -5.75 -0.87 -9.03
C VAL A 75 -5.41 0.14 -10.13
N ASP A 76 -6.30 1.08 -10.42
CA ASP A 76 -6.09 2.16 -11.40
C ASP A 76 -4.94 3.08 -10.99
N LEU A 77 -4.91 3.49 -9.72
CA LEU A 77 -3.82 4.27 -9.13
C LEU A 77 -2.49 3.52 -9.25
N LEU A 78 -2.46 2.24 -8.88
CA LEU A 78 -1.26 1.43 -8.98
C LEU A 78 -0.82 1.25 -10.44
N ARG A 79 -1.75 1.08 -11.37
CA ARG A 79 -1.47 1.02 -12.81
C ARG A 79 -0.84 2.31 -13.32
N GLY A 80 -1.39 3.48 -13.00
CA GLY A 80 -0.81 4.76 -13.41
C GLY A 80 0.61 4.96 -12.86
N ARG A 81 0.89 4.45 -11.65
CA ARG A 81 2.24 4.45 -11.04
C ARG A 81 3.18 3.43 -11.68
N LEU A 82 2.64 2.32 -12.19
CA LEU A 82 3.36 1.31 -12.94
C LEU A 82 3.85 1.92 -14.26
N GLU A 83 2.92 2.53 -15.01
CA GLU A 83 3.20 3.20 -16.28
C GLU A 83 4.19 4.37 -16.13
N SER A 84 4.16 5.04 -14.97
CA SER A 84 5.11 6.12 -14.65
C SER A 84 6.48 5.61 -14.15
N HIS A 85 6.70 4.29 -14.05
CA HIS A 85 7.90 3.66 -13.49
C HIS A 85 8.23 4.11 -12.05
N GLU A 86 7.24 4.62 -11.31
CA GLU A 86 7.42 5.12 -9.94
C GLU A 86 7.25 4.01 -8.89
N LEU A 87 6.81 2.81 -9.31
CA LEU A 87 6.60 1.69 -8.39
C LEU A 87 7.92 0.98 -8.06
N PRO A 88 8.35 0.96 -6.78
CA PRO A 88 9.53 0.20 -6.40
C PRO A 88 9.29 -1.31 -6.60
N PRO A 89 10.33 -2.09 -6.96
CA PRO A 89 10.19 -3.49 -7.34
C PRO A 89 9.58 -4.37 -6.24
N LYS A 90 9.78 -4.00 -4.97
CA LYS A 90 9.17 -4.67 -3.81
C LYS A 90 7.65 -4.49 -3.76
N ASN A 91 7.15 -3.31 -4.11
CA ASN A 91 5.72 -3.02 -4.15
C ASN A 91 5.09 -3.68 -5.38
N LEU A 92 5.78 -3.68 -6.51
CA LEU A 92 5.38 -4.39 -7.72
C LEU A 92 5.20 -5.89 -7.45
N ALA A 93 6.20 -6.55 -6.86
CA ALA A 93 6.12 -7.98 -6.51
C ALA A 93 4.94 -8.32 -5.57
N ARG A 94 4.70 -7.47 -4.56
CA ARG A 94 3.55 -7.66 -3.65
C ARG A 94 2.21 -7.45 -4.36
N MET A 95 2.13 -6.45 -5.23
CA MET A 95 0.93 -6.22 -6.02
C MET A 95 0.64 -7.41 -6.92
N THR A 96 1.64 -7.90 -7.66
CA THR A 96 1.50 -9.08 -8.52
C THR A 96 1.03 -10.30 -7.72
N ALA A 97 1.61 -10.55 -6.54
CA ALA A 97 1.20 -11.66 -5.67
C ALA A 97 -0.24 -11.51 -5.16
N ALA A 98 -0.65 -10.28 -4.81
CA ALA A 98 -1.99 -9.97 -4.35
C ALA A 98 -3.03 -10.17 -5.47
N VAL A 99 -2.78 -9.60 -6.65
CA VAL A 99 -3.65 -9.73 -7.84
C VAL A 99 -3.78 -11.20 -8.25
N ALA A 100 -2.67 -11.94 -8.26
CA ALA A 100 -2.66 -13.36 -8.56
C ALA A 100 -3.45 -14.19 -7.54
N SER A 101 -3.35 -13.85 -6.24
CA SER A 101 -4.05 -14.57 -5.16
C SER A 101 -5.55 -14.28 -5.14
N MET A 102 -5.98 -13.09 -5.56
CA MET A 102 -7.39 -12.72 -5.59
C MET A 102 -8.15 -13.36 -6.76
N SER A 103 -7.46 -14.03 -7.70
CA SER A 103 -8.03 -14.50 -8.96
C SER A 103 -8.89 -13.42 -9.64
N LEU A 104 -8.53 -12.15 -9.45
CA LEU A 104 -9.25 -11.03 -10.02
C LEU A 104 -9.23 -11.26 -11.53
N SER A 105 -10.41 -11.36 -12.13
CA SER A 105 -10.61 -11.38 -13.59
C SER A 105 -10.24 -10.02 -14.19
N MET A 106 -9.04 -9.54 -13.92
CA MET A 106 -8.42 -8.37 -14.51
C MET A 106 -7.19 -8.82 -15.31
N PRO A 107 -7.41 -9.56 -16.42
CA PRO A 107 -6.31 -10.02 -17.28
C PRO A 107 -5.46 -8.85 -17.76
N GLY A 108 -6.06 -7.67 -18.00
CA GLY A 108 -5.33 -6.47 -18.41
C GLY A 108 -4.30 -5.98 -17.40
N LEU A 109 -4.56 -6.09 -16.09
CA LEU A 109 -3.59 -5.66 -15.08
C LEU A 109 -2.45 -6.66 -14.93
N VAL A 110 -2.76 -7.96 -15.01
CA VAL A 110 -1.76 -9.03 -14.97
C VAL A 110 -0.83 -8.95 -16.17
N ASP A 111 -1.36 -8.62 -17.35
CA ASP A 111 -0.57 -8.44 -18.57
C ASP A 111 0.35 -7.21 -18.47
N SER A 112 -0.17 -6.06 -18.01
CA SER A 112 0.65 -4.87 -17.73
C SER A 112 1.76 -5.15 -16.72
N LEU A 113 1.44 -5.87 -15.63
CA LEU A 113 2.42 -6.29 -14.62
C LEU A 113 3.48 -7.25 -15.17
N ALA A 114 3.07 -8.23 -15.97
CA ALA A 114 3.98 -9.19 -16.60
C ALA A 114 4.87 -8.50 -17.65
N SER A 115 4.36 -7.47 -18.32
CA SER A 115 5.13 -6.67 -19.27
C SER A 115 6.12 -5.75 -18.56
N GLU A 116 5.75 -5.14 -17.43
CA GLU A 116 6.65 -4.31 -16.63
C GLU A 116 7.77 -5.13 -15.97
N ALA A 117 7.46 -6.34 -15.49
CA ALA A 117 8.45 -7.25 -14.89
C ALA A 117 9.49 -7.80 -15.89
N LYS A 118 9.29 -7.61 -17.20
CA LYS A 118 10.22 -8.04 -18.26
C LYS A 118 11.15 -6.94 -18.77
N LYS A 119 10.93 -5.68 -18.38
CA LYS A 119 11.86 -4.57 -18.65
C LYS A 119 13.03 -4.58 -17.67
#